data_AF-A0A0N4UJI0-F1
#
_entry.id   AF-A0A0N4UJI0-F1
#
_cell.length_a   1.000
_cell.length_b   1.000
_cell.length_c   1.000
_cell.angle_alpha   90.00
_cell.angle_beta   90.00
_cell.angle_gamma   90.00
#
_symmetry.space_group_name_H-M   'P 1'
#
loop_
_entity.id
_entity.type
_entity.pdbx_description
1 polymer ?
#
loop_
_entity_poly.entity_id
_entity_poly.type
_entity_poly.pdbx_seq_one_letter_code
_entity_poly.pdbx_strand_id
1 'polypeptide(L)'
;MYLSDVEVTDVTSDTERIDGAIFMSKANKAGCSSLIVFGDSLSDDGIEFGDNSYGFERNCNGPVWPEYLSQLLSCKKYINYAYSGAKSGYDNVYFTGWSGLLWQFETFINNTPLIPTGMIIIMNIIDPTDAPGMQSAELGSGLIDDVSQLVVNTNSRINKMIINHKSMSPKVALFDLNSILLDLTKYLNKNSQFTYQKQNFTLREIFDYAYYDLWNPTTFVHYNIALKLIKLIEDI
;
A
#
# COMPACT_ATOMS: atom_id res chain seq x y z
N MET A 1 10.44 -8.67 16.04
CA MET A 1 9.08 -9.00 16.52
C MET A 1 8.84 -10.45 16.14
N TYR A 2 8.43 -11.28 17.10
CA TYR A 2 8.40 -12.75 16.97
C TYR A 2 7.39 -13.18 15.90
N LEU A 3 7.88 -13.69 14.77
CA LEU A 3 7.13 -14.54 13.86
C LEU A 3 7.15 -15.96 14.44
N SER A 4 6.41 -16.19 15.52
CA SER A 4 6.24 -17.53 16.10
C SER A 4 4.83 -18.11 15.93
N ASP A 5 3.90 -17.40 15.29
CA ASP A 5 2.50 -17.85 15.21
C ASP A 5 1.88 -17.78 13.79
N VAL A 6 2.68 -18.01 12.75
CA VAL A 6 2.10 -18.30 11.41
C VAL A 6 1.74 -19.78 11.37
N GLU A 7 0.58 -20.10 11.97
CA GLU A 7 -0.13 -21.34 11.68
C GLU A 7 -0.59 -21.31 10.22
N VAL A 8 0.10 -22.10 9.38
CA VAL A 8 -0.39 -22.48 8.06
C VAL A 8 -1.59 -23.40 8.27
N THR A 9 -2.76 -22.80 8.46
CA THR A 9 -4.04 -23.51 8.52
C THR A 9 -4.72 -23.48 7.17
N ASP A 10 -4.73 -24.69 6.60
CA ASP A 10 -5.63 -25.28 5.62
C ASP A 10 -6.43 -24.36 4.67
N VAL A 11 -6.07 -24.47 3.39
CA VAL A 11 -6.68 -23.82 2.24
C VAL A 11 -7.96 -24.56 1.85
N THR A 12 -9.02 -24.51 2.66
CA THR A 12 -10.38 -24.92 2.23
C THR A 12 -11.47 -24.28 3.09
N SER A 13 -11.94 -23.08 2.74
CA SER A 13 -13.37 -22.71 2.89
C SER A 13 -13.64 -21.34 2.28
N ASP A 14 -14.67 -21.31 1.44
CA ASP A 14 -15.22 -20.14 0.75
C ASP A 14 -15.38 -18.92 1.66
N THR A 15 -14.55 -17.89 1.46
CA THR A 15 -14.89 -16.48 1.66
C THR A 15 -13.92 -15.64 0.83
N GLU A 16 -14.47 -14.80 -0.04
CA GLU A 16 -13.74 -13.99 -1.02
C GLU A 16 -12.83 -12.97 -0.31
N ARG A 17 -11.56 -13.32 -0.19
CA ARG A 17 -10.52 -12.46 0.37
C ARG A 17 -10.00 -11.54 -0.74
N ILE A 18 -10.51 -10.30 -0.78
CA ILE A 18 -10.11 -9.26 -1.72
C ILE A 18 -9.05 -8.39 -1.01
N ASP A 19 -7.78 -8.69 -1.25
CA ASP A 19 -6.66 -7.84 -0.81
C ASP A 19 -6.34 -6.84 -1.92
N GLY A 20 -6.65 -5.56 -1.72
CA GLY A 20 -6.32 -4.50 -2.69
C GLY A 20 -6.75 -3.12 -2.18
N ALA A 21 -5.81 -2.19 -2.09
CA ALA A 21 -6.07 -0.81 -1.70
C ALA A 21 -6.82 -0.07 -2.83
N ILE A 22 -7.90 0.61 -2.49
CA ILE A 22 -8.72 1.43 -3.39
C ILE A 22 -8.43 2.90 -3.06
N PHE A 23 -8.24 3.74 -4.06
CA PHE A 23 -8.00 5.18 -3.91
C PHE A 23 -9.03 5.95 -4.68
N MET A 24 -9.61 6.99 -4.12
CA MET A 24 -10.42 7.94 -4.90
C MET A 24 -9.65 9.25 -5.10
N SER A 25 -9.32 9.59 -6.35
CA SER A 25 -8.77 10.90 -6.72
C SER A 25 -9.69 11.60 -7.71
N LYS A 26 -9.94 12.91 -7.49
CA LYS A 26 -10.57 13.77 -8.50
C LYS A 26 -9.47 14.53 -9.24
N ALA A 27 -8.92 13.93 -10.29
CA ALA A 27 -8.09 14.65 -11.24
C ALA A 27 -8.97 15.14 -12.40
N ASN A 28 -9.41 16.40 -12.31
CA ASN A 28 -9.77 17.17 -13.52
C ASN A 28 -8.63 18.15 -13.77
N LYS A 29 -8.51 18.68 -14.99
CA LYS A 29 -7.62 19.81 -15.37
C LYS A 29 -7.67 21.03 -14.42
N ALA A 30 -8.59 21.06 -13.46
CA ALA A 30 -8.78 22.06 -12.41
C ALA A 30 -8.11 21.74 -11.05
N GLY A 31 -7.23 20.74 -10.99
CA GLY A 31 -6.51 20.35 -9.76
C GLY A 31 -7.26 19.34 -8.89
N CYS A 32 -6.54 18.72 -7.94
CA CYS A 32 -7.10 17.71 -7.04
C CYS A 32 -7.99 18.34 -5.96
N SER A 33 -9.28 17.98 -5.93
CA SER A 33 -10.17 18.45 -4.84
C SER A 33 -9.95 17.68 -3.55
N SER A 34 -9.76 16.37 -3.68
CA SER A 34 -9.66 15.45 -2.56
C SER A 34 -8.90 14.20 -2.99
N LEU A 35 -8.00 13.74 -2.13
CA LEU A 35 -7.41 12.41 -2.16
C LEU A 35 -7.90 11.64 -0.94
N ILE A 36 -8.56 10.49 -1.19
CA ILE A 36 -9.03 9.59 -0.13
C ILE A 36 -8.28 8.27 -0.28
N VAL A 37 -7.65 7.86 0.81
CA VAL A 37 -6.74 6.71 0.86
C VAL A 37 -7.29 5.66 1.81
N PHE A 38 -7.30 4.42 1.35
CA PHE A 38 -7.57 3.22 2.14
C PHE A 38 -6.39 2.28 1.97
N GLY A 39 -6.05 1.49 2.99
CA GLY A 39 -4.94 0.57 2.87
C GLY A 39 -4.37 0.12 4.20
N ASP A 40 -3.11 -0.29 4.13
CA ASP A 40 -2.35 -0.92 5.20
C ASP A 40 -1.08 -0.11 5.54
N SER A 41 -0.06 -0.79 6.08
CA SER A 41 1.24 -0.25 6.44
C SER A 41 1.96 0.51 5.33
N LEU A 42 1.66 0.27 4.05
CA LEU A 42 2.26 0.98 2.92
C LEU A 42 1.68 2.39 2.71
N SER A 43 0.46 2.63 3.19
CA SER A 43 -0.29 3.86 2.98
C SER A 43 -0.56 4.63 4.27
N ASP A 44 -0.44 4.00 5.44
CA ASP A 44 -0.57 4.64 6.75
C ASP A 44 0.47 5.78 6.91
N ASP A 45 -0.02 7.00 7.20
CA ASP A 45 0.83 8.18 7.41
C ASP A 45 1.21 8.42 8.87
N GLY A 46 0.78 7.54 9.78
CA GLY A 46 1.10 7.57 11.21
C GLY A 46 0.39 8.66 12.01
N ILE A 47 -0.63 9.34 11.44
CA ILE A 47 -1.37 10.37 12.15
C ILE A 47 -2.58 9.72 12.86
N GLU A 48 -2.43 9.40 14.14
CA GLU A 48 -3.47 8.74 14.95
C GLU A 48 -4.69 9.62 15.25
N PHE A 49 -4.48 10.94 15.36
CA PHE A 49 -5.52 11.90 15.76
C PHE A 49 -5.52 13.12 14.84
N GLY A 50 -6.39 13.12 13.85
CA GLY A 50 -6.72 14.31 13.05
C GLY A 50 -8.08 14.17 12.39
N ASP A 51 -8.72 15.30 12.07
CA ASP A 51 -10.02 15.32 11.37
C ASP A 51 -10.01 14.57 10.03
N ASN A 52 -8.82 14.24 9.51
CA ASN A 52 -8.64 13.60 8.22
C ASN A 52 -7.63 12.42 8.23
N SER A 53 -7.19 11.91 9.39
CA SER A 53 -6.34 10.70 9.40
C SER A 53 -6.66 9.81 10.59
N TYR A 54 -6.48 8.52 10.35
CA TYR A 54 -6.84 7.43 11.23
C TYR A 54 -5.65 6.49 11.48
N GLY A 55 -4.41 6.88 11.18
CA GLY A 55 -3.25 5.97 11.18
C GLY A 55 -2.80 5.41 12.54
N PHE A 56 -1.76 4.57 12.55
CA PHE A 56 -1.01 4.19 13.75
C PHE A 56 0.42 4.66 13.69
N GLU A 57 1.19 4.06 12.79
CA GLU A 57 2.63 4.26 12.71
C GLU A 57 3.01 4.33 11.24
N ARG A 58 3.74 5.38 10.91
CA ARG A 58 4.34 5.51 9.58
C ARG A 58 5.53 4.56 9.50
N ASN A 59 5.37 3.42 8.83
CA ASN A 59 6.42 2.41 8.70
C ASN A 59 7.47 2.80 7.65
N CYS A 60 8.05 4.00 7.76
CA CYS A 60 8.95 4.57 6.77
C CYS A 60 9.88 5.62 7.40
N ASN A 61 11.05 5.87 6.80
CA ASN A 61 11.99 6.94 7.20
C ASN A 61 11.62 8.35 6.71
N GLY A 62 10.38 8.57 6.28
CA GLY A 62 9.89 9.85 5.74
C GLY A 62 8.44 9.72 5.27
N PRO A 63 7.90 10.70 4.53
CA PRO A 63 6.54 10.64 4.01
C PRO A 63 6.26 9.38 3.19
N VAL A 64 5.06 8.83 3.34
CA VAL A 64 4.58 7.73 2.49
C VAL A 64 4.02 8.27 1.17
N TRP A 65 3.81 7.38 0.21
CA TRP A 65 3.42 7.77 -1.14
C TRP A 65 2.12 8.60 -1.21
N PRO A 66 1.09 8.41 -0.34
CA PRO A 66 -0.10 9.25 -0.36
C PRO A 66 0.19 10.71 0.00
N GLU A 67 1.10 10.94 0.96
CA GLU A 67 1.52 12.28 1.35
C GLU A 67 2.22 12.99 0.18
N TYR A 68 3.14 12.31 -0.50
CA TYR A 68 3.78 12.84 -1.71
C TYR A 68 2.78 13.10 -2.84
N LEU A 69 1.86 12.17 -3.09
CA LEU A 69 0.87 12.32 -4.14
C LEU A 69 -0.05 13.53 -3.87
N SER A 70 -0.52 13.68 -2.63
CA SER A 70 -1.33 14.81 -2.19
C SER A 70 -0.63 16.15 -2.43
N GLN A 71 0.66 16.24 -2.05
CA GLN A 71 1.48 17.43 -2.25
C GLN A 71 1.69 17.74 -3.74
N LEU A 72 2.09 16.74 -4.52
CA LEU A 72 2.40 16.90 -5.95
C LEU A 72 1.15 17.27 -6.78
N LEU A 73 -0.03 16.74 -6.42
CA LEU A 73 -1.31 17.09 -7.04
C LEU A 73 -1.93 18.37 -6.46
N SER A 74 -1.34 18.94 -5.40
CA SER A 74 -1.87 20.06 -4.63
C SER A 74 -3.33 19.83 -4.20
N CYS A 75 -3.60 18.65 -3.62
CA CYS A 75 -4.94 18.28 -3.19
C CYS A 75 -5.46 19.22 -2.09
N LYS A 76 -6.66 19.79 -2.28
CA LYS A 76 -7.28 20.68 -1.27
C LYS A 76 -7.67 19.95 0.01
N LYS A 77 -7.99 18.66 -0.11
CA LYS A 77 -8.31 17.78 1.00
C LYS A 77 -7.56 16.47 0.86
N TYR A 78 -6.99 15.99 1.94
CA TYR A 78 -6.33 14.69 2.02
C TYR A 78 -6.90 13.96 3.23
N ILE A 79 -7.48 12.78 2.99
CA ILE A 79 -8.05 11.93 4.04
C ILE A 79 -7.41 10.55 3.92
N ASN A 80 -6.84 10.07 5.02
CA ASN A 80 -6.20 8.76 5.06
C ASN A 80 -6.86 7.85 6.10
N TYR A 81 -7.50 6.79 5.63
CA TYR A 81 -8.10 5.75 6.45
C TYR A 81 -7.18 4.54 6.65
N ALA A 82 -5.99 4.52 6.03
CA ALA A 82 -5.09 3.38 6.10
C ALA A 82 -4.56 3.17 7.53
N TYR A 83 -4.49 1.91 7.93
CA TYR A 83 -3.95 1.50 9.22
C TYR A 83 -2.86 0.47 9.03
N SER A 84 -1.72 0.67 9.69
CA SER A 84 -0.68 -0.36 9.76
C SER A 84 -1.26 -1.68 10.28
N GLY A 85 -0.98 -2.78 9.57
CA GLY A 85 -1.51 -4.11 9.88
C GLY A 85 -2.96 -4.37 9.47
N ALA A 86 -3.61 -3.49 8.71
CA ALA A 86 -4.97 -3.74 8.21
C ALA A 86 -5.04 -5.03 7.37
N LYS A 87 -6.03 -5.89 7.66
CA LYS A 87 -6.39 -7.03 6.80
C LYS A 87 -7.50 -6.61 5.83
N SER A 88 -7.82 -7.43 4.82
CA SER A 88 -8.91 -7.15 3.87
C SER A 88 -10.31 -7.05 4.49
N GLY A 89 -10.54 -7.74 5.62
CA GLY A 89 -11.82 -7.73 6.33
C GLY A 89 -11.97 -6.56 7.30
N TYR A 90 -12.62 -6.81 8.44
CA TYR A 90 -12.77 -5.84 9.53
C TYR A 90 -11.54 -5.74 10.43
N ASP A 91 -10.72 -6.78 10.48
CA ASP A 91 -9.68 -6.97 11.49
C ASP A 91 -8.34 -6.34 11.11
N ASN A 92 -7.51 -6.18 12.14
CA ASN A 92 -6.08 -5.89 12.04
C ASN A 92 -5.26 -7.16 12.33
N VAL A 93 -3.97 -7.13 12.04
CA VAL A 93 -2.99 -8.11 12.54
C VAL A 93 -2.94 -8.09 14.07
N TYR A 94 -3.05 -6.93 14.71
CA TYR A 94 -2.86 -6.79 16.17
C TYR A 94 -4.14 -6.88 17.01
N PHE A 95 -5.32 -6.73 16.41
CA PHE A 95 -6.61 -6.72 17.11
C PHE A 95 -7.78 -6.98 16.13
N THR A 96 -8.96 -7.26 16.66
CA THR A 96 -10.16 -7.64 15.88
C THR A 96 -11.25 -6.59 15.95
N GLY A 97 -12.10 -6.53 14.93
CA GLY A 97 -13.35 -5.76 14.89
C GLY A 97 -13.25 -4.33 14.37
N TRP A 98 -12.05 -3.82 14.07
CA TRP A 98 -11.86 -2.51 13.46
C TRP A 98 -10.50 -2.37 12.76
N SER A 99 -10.35 -1.29 11.98
CA SER A 99 -9.16 -0.89 11.19
C SER A 99 -8.82 -1.72 9.95
N GLY A 100 -9.44 -2.88 9.74
CA GLY A 100 -9.33 -3.62 8.48
C GLY A 100 -9.95 -2.85 7.31
N LEU A 101 -9.59 -3.22 6.09
CA LEU A 101 -9.96 -2.51 4.86
C LEU A 101 -11.48 -2.37 4.69
N LEU A 102 -12.26 -3.43 4.99
CA LEU A 102 -13.73 -3.35 4.94
C LEU A 102 -14.27 -2.36 5.98
N TRP A 103 -13.72 -2.37 7.21
CA TRP A 103 -14.08 -1.41 8.24
C TRP A 103 -13.76 0.02 7.81
N GLN A 104 -12.62 0.24 7.14
CA GLN A 104 -12.23 1.56 6.63
C GLN A 104 -13.23 2.08 5.58
N PHE A 105 -13.64 1.24 4.63
CA PHE A 105 -14.65 1.61 3.62
C PHE A 105 -16.00 1.93 4.26
N GLU A 106 -16.48 1.09 5.16
CA GLU A 106 -17.76 1.30 5.81
C GLU A 106 -17.74 2.56 6.69
N THR A 107 -16.63 2.81 7.38
CA THR A 107 -16.40 4.05 8.14
C THR A 107 -16.44 5.27 7.22
N PHE A 108 -15.81 5.21 6.06
CA PHE A 108 -15.88 6.30 5.08
C PHE A 108 -17.31 6.52 4.56
N ILE A 109 -18.00 5.45 4.15
CA ILE A 109 -19.36 5.52 3.60
C ILE A 109 -20.33 6.07 4.64
N ASN A 110 -20.25 5.61 5.88
CA ASN A 110 -21.13 6.04 6.97
C ASN A 110 -20.91 7.53 7.33
N ASN A 111 -19.70 8.05 7.16
CA ASN A 111 -19.36 9.44 7.46
C ASN A 111 -19.45 10.37 6.24
N THR A 112 -19.72 9.84 5.04
CA THR A 112 -19.72 10.63 3.80
C THR A 112 -21.10 10.63 3.15
N PRO A 113 -21.85 11.75 3.20
CA PRO A 113 -23.22 11.80 2.68
C PRO A 113 -23.32 11.70 1.15
N LEU A 114 -22.21 11.85 0.43
CA LEU A 114 -22.16 11.80 -1.03
C LEU A 114 -20.91 11.03 -1.49
N ILE A 115 -21.09 9.92 -2.19
CA ILE A 115 -19.97 9.19 -2.81
C ILE A 115 -19.26 10.15 -3.79
N PRO A 116 -17.95 10.40 -3.63
CA PRO A 116 -17.24 11.34 -4.49
C PRO A 116 -17.33 10.95 -5.97
N THR A 117 -17.65 11.91 -6.83
CA THR A 117 -17.48 11.76 -8.27
C THR A 117 -16.00 11.95 -8.59
N GLY A 118 -15.33 10.86 -8.98
CA GLY A 118 -13.89 10.85 -9.21
C GLY A 118 -13.40 9.63 -9.97
N MET A 119 -12.10 9.39 -9.89
CA MET A 119 -11.43 8.19 -10.35
C MET A 119 -11.15 7.30 -9.14
N ILE A 120 -11.42 6.01 -9.28
CA ILE A 120 -10.96 4.99 -8.38
C ILE A 120 -9.66 4.38 -8.94
N ILE A 121 -8.55 4.43 -8.21
CA ILE A 121 -7.32 3.73 -8.55
C ILE A 121 -7.17 2.56 -7.59
N ILE A 122 -7.08 1.35 -8.11
CA ILE A 122 -6.83 0.15 -7.30
C ILE A 122 -5.38 -0.25 -7.50
N MET A 123 -4.68 -0.52 -6.40
CA MET A 123 -3.31 -1.03 -6.42
C MET A 123 -3.33 -2.53 -6.19
N ASN A 124 -2.59 -3.26 -7.02
CA ASN A 124 -2.37 -4.68 -6.77
C ASN A 124 -1.35 -4.88 -5.62
N ILE A 125 -1.28 -6.10 -5.07
CA ILE A 125 -0.43 -6.38 -3.92
C ILE A 125 1.02 -6.58 -4.35
N ILE A 126 1.94 -6.10 -3.51
CA ILE A 126 3.39 -6.25 -3.68
C ILE A 126 3.79 -7.69 -3.38
N ASP A 127 4.73 -8.23 -4.15
CA ASP A 127 5.44 -9.46 -3.80
C ASP A 127 6.52 -9.16 -2.74
N PRO A 128 6.34 -9.59 -1.48
CA PRO A 128 7.28 -9.27 -0.40
C PRO A 128 8.51 -10.18 -0.42
N THR A 129 8.64 -11.11 -1.37
CA THR A 129 9.75 -12.09 -1.43
C THR A 129 11.12 -11.46 -1.56
N ASP A 130 11.21 -10.26 -2.14
CA ASP A 130 12.45 -9.50 -2.25
C ASP A 130 12.83 -8.72 -0.96
N ALA A 131 11.95 -8.71 0.06
CA ALA A 131 12.19 -7.98 1.29
C ALA A 131 13.23 -8.68 2.19
N PRO A 132 14.10 -7.93 2.89
CA PRO A 132 15.11 -8.50 3.78
C PRO A 132 14.51 -9.45 4.83
N GLY A 133 13.31 -9.15 5.32
CA GLY A 133 12.58 -9.96 6.30
C GLY A 133 12.16 -11.31 5.76
N MET A 134 11.69 -11.37 4.51
CA MET A 134 11.28 -12.61 3.86
C MET A 134 12.50 -13.49 3.55
N GLN A 135 13.56 -12.88 3.02
CA GLN A 135 14.85 -13.54 2.78
C GLN A 135 15.49 -14.08 4.07
N SER A 136 15.30 -13.40 5.20
CA SER A 136 15.78 -13.86 6.51
C SER A 136 14.90 -14.93 7.14
N ALA A 137 13.60 -14.94 6.83
CA ALA A 137 12.64 -15.89 7.36
C ALA A 137 12.70 -17.26 6.64
N GLU A 138 13.09 -17.29 5.36
CA GLU A 138 13.23 -18.52 4.59
C GLU A 138 14.50 -19.31 5.00
N LEU A 139 14.44 -19.92 6.19
CA LEU A 139 15.41 -20.91 6.67
C LEU A 139 14.98 -22.36 6.31
N GLY A 140 13.88 -22.54 5.56
CA GLY A 140 13.39 -23.85 5.12
C GLY A 140 12.17 -23.82 4.18
N SER A 141 12.19 -24.71 3.18
CA SER A 141 11.15 -25.18 2.24
C SER A 141 10.06 -24.19 1.77
N GLY A 142 10.17 -23.73 0.52
CA GLY A 142 9.05 -23.38 -0.38
C GLY A 142 8.23 -22.14 -0.03
N LEU A 143 8.49 -21.48 1.10
CA LEU A 143 7.70 -20.34 1.55
C LEU A 143 7.76 -19.17 0.57
N ILE A 144 8.93 -18.88 -0.04
CA ILE A 144 9.02 -17.85 -1.09
C ILE A 144 8.15 -18.21 -2.29
N ASP A 145 8.17 -19.48 -2.73
CA ASP A 145 7.38 -19.94 -3.87
C ASP A 145 5.88 -19.86 -3.56
N ASP A 146 5.46 -20.27 -2.36
CA ASP A 146 4.06 -20.23 -1.92
C ASP A 146 3.54 -18.79 -1.83
N VAL A 147 4.33 -17.87 -1.25
CA VAL A 147 3.97 -16.45 -1.14
C VAL A 147 3.92 -15.80 -2.52
N SER A 148 4.93 -16.03 -3.37
CA SER A 148 4.93 -15.48 -4.73
C SER A 148 3.75 -16.00 -5.55
N GLN A 149 3.42 -17.29 -5.44
CA GLN A 149 2.27 -17.88 -6.12
C GLN A 149 0.94 -17.32 -5.61
N LEU A 150 0.82 -17.05 -4.30
CA LEU A 150 -0.33 -16.36 -3.72
C LEU A 150 -0.46 -14.94 -4.29
N VAL A 151 0.64 -14.20 -4.35
CA VAL A 151 0.68 -12.83 -4.91
C VAL A 151 0.22 -12.82 -6.36
N VAL A 152 0.76 -13.72 -7.19
CA VAL A 152 0.39 -13.87 -8.60
C VAL A 152 -1.10 -14.18 -8.76
N ASN A 153 -1.63 -15.11 -7.96
CA ASN A 153 -3.04 -15.51 -8.02
C ASN A 153 -3.97 -14.38 -7.59
N THR A 154 -3.64 -13.67 -6.51
CA THR A 154 -4.42 -12.54 -6.01
C THR A 154 -4.38 -11.37 -6.99
N ASN A 155 -3.21 -11.00 -7.52
CA ASN A 155 -3.07 -9.94 -8.52
C ASN A 155 -3.83 -10.26 -9.82
N SER A 156 -3.86 -11.53 -10.23
CA SER A 156 -4.69 -11.99 -11.36
C SER A 156 -6.19 -11.78 -11.10
N ARG A 157 -6.66 -12.07 -9.87
CA ARG A 157 -8.06 -11.85 -9.47
C ARG A 157 -8.42 -10.38 -9.44
N ILE A 158 -7.58 -9.52 -8.84
CA ILE A 158 -7.77 -8.05 -8.83
C ILE A 158 -7.90 -7.52 -10.26
N ASN A 159 -7.00 -7.92 -11.16
CA ASN A 159 -7.03 -7.46 -12.54
C ASN A 159 -8.33 -7.89 -13.26
N LYS A 160 -8.78 -9.13 -13.08
CA LYS A 160 -10.06 -9.61 -13.62
C LYS A 160 -11.26 -8.82 -13.09
N MET A 161 -11.28 -8.51 -11.80
CA MET A 161 -12.34 -7.69 -11.20
C MET A 161 -12.38 -6.30 -11.83
N ILE A 162 -11.24 -5.63 -12.00
CA ILE A 162 -11.18 -4.29 -12.58
C ILE A 162 -11.59 -4.27 -14.05
N ILE A 163 -11.16 -5.25 -14.85
CA ILE A 163 -11.56 -5.37 -16.26
C ILE A 163 -13.09 -5.41 -16.40
N ASN A 164 -13.76 -6.16 -15.52
CA ASN A 164 -15.22 -6.28 -15.52
C ASN A 164 -15.94 -4.97 -15.15
N HIS A 165 -15.25 -4.02 -14.50
CA HIS A 165 -15.82 -2.75 -14.02
C HIS A 165 -15.29 -1.52 -14.78
N LYS A 166 -14.47 -1.72 -15.83
CA LYS A 166 -13.78 -0.63 -16.54
C LYS A 166 -14.74 0.39 -17.19
N SER A 167 -15.97 -0.01 -17.50
CA SER A 167 -17.00 0.86 -18.09
C SER A 167 -17.93 1.52 -17.07
N MET A 168 -17.71 1.33 -15.77
CA MET A 168 -18.53 1.93 -14.73
C MET A 168 -18.11 3.36 -14.42
N SER A 169 -19.04 4.13 -13.84
CA SER A 169 -18.77 5.41 -13.19
C SER A 169 -18.84 5.17 -11.69
N PRO A 170 -17.83 5.57 -10.89
CA PRO A 170 -16.61 6.31 -11.25
C PRO A 170 -15.63 5.52 -12.14
N LYS A 171 -14.77 6.23 -12.88
CA LYS A 171 -13.70 5.60 -13.67
C LYS A 171 -12.81 4.76 -12.76
N VAL A 172 -12.61 3.48 -13.06
CA VAL A 172 -11.71 2.60 -12.29
C VAL A 172 -10.44 2.33 -13.09
N ALA A 173 -9.27 2.53 -12.47
CA ALA A 173 -7.95 2.26 -13.04
C ALA A 173 -7.17 1.28 -12.15
N LEU A 174 -6.39 0.40 -12.77
CA LEU A 174 -5.43 -0.46 -12.08
C LEU A 174 -4.05 0.21 -12.10
N PHE A 175 -3.43 0.34 -10.94
CA PHE A 175 -2.01 0.68 -10.81
C PHE A 175 -1.25 -0.60 -10.43
N ASP A 176 -0.41 -1.08 -11.34
CA ASP A 176 0.42 -2.27 -11.14
C ASP A 176 1.61 -1.95 -10.23
N LEU A 177 1.30 -1.76 -8.94
CA LEU A 177 2.24 -1.46 -7.89
C LEU A 177 3.34 -2.52 -7.79
N ASN A 178 3.00 -3.81 -7.96
CA ASN A 178 3.97 -4.90 -7.91
C ASN A 178 5.08 -4.73 -8.96
N SER A 179 4.71 -4.62 -10.24
CA SER A 179 5.67 -4.43 -11.33
C SER A 179 6.46 -3.14 -11.17
N ILE A 180 5.81 -2.06 -10.72
CA ILE A 180 6.46 -0.77 -10.48
C ILE A 180 7.47 -0.86 -9.35
N LEU A 181 7.16 -1.55 -8.25
CA LEU A 181 8.09 -1.68 -7.13
C LEU A 181 9.32 -2.51 -7.52
N LEU A 182 9.13 -3.60 -8.28
CA LEU A 182 10.24 -4.40 -8.82
C LEU A 182 11.17 -3.54 -9.68
N ASP A 183 10.62 -2.69 -10.55
CA ASP A 183 11.41 -1.75 -11.36
C ASP A 183 12.13 -0.68 -10.53
N LEU A 184 11.44 -0.09 -9.54
CA LEU A 184 11.99 0.98 -8.71
C LEU A 184 13.11 0.50 -7.79
N THR A 185 13.02 -0.73 -7.30
CA THR A 185 13.97 -1.30 -6.33
C THR A 185 15.12 -2.08 -6.99
N LYS A 186 15.05 -2.32 -8.31
CA LYS A 186 16.01 -3.13 -9.08
C LYS A 186 17.49 -2.77 -8.85
N TYR A 187 17.80 -1.48 -8.71
CA TYR A 187 19.18 -0.98 -8.55
C TYR A 187 19.49 -0.51 -7.13
N LEU A 188 18.55 -0.70 -6.19
CA LEU A 188 18.71 -0.35 -4.80
C LEU A 188 19.23 -1.57 -4.01
N ASN A 189 19.84 -1.32 -2.86
CA ASN A 189 20.18 -2.33 -1.90
C ASN A 189 18.90 -2.90 -1.27
N LYS A 190 18.61 -4.17 -1.59
CA LYS A 190 17.51 -4.97 -1.03
C LYS A 190 17.97 -5.96 0.05
N ASN A 191 19.28 -6.17 0.21
CA ASN A 191 19.83 -7.22 1.08
C ASN A 191 19.90 -6.80 2.55
N SER A 192 19.73 -5.52 2.84
CA SER A 192 19.78 -4.99 4.19
C SER A 192 18.85 -3.80 4.32
N GLN A 193 18.18 -3.69 5.46
CA GLN A 193 17.43 -2.49 5.81
C GLN A 193 18.34 -1.28 6.00
N PHE A 194 17.78 -0.08 5.80
CA PHE A 194 18.44 1.16 6.15
C PHE A 194 18.66 1.25 7.67
N THR A 195 19.90 1.50 8.12
CA THR A 195 20.20 1.70 9.54
C THR A 195 20.99 3.00 9.76
N TYR A 196 20.46 3.90 10.60
CA TYR A 196 21.15 5.13 11.01
C TYR A 196 22.44 4.89 11.81
N GLN A 197 22.69 3.64 12.24
CA GLN A 197 23.73 3.31 13.23
C GLN A 197 25.11 2.99 12.62
N LYS A 198 25.32 3.20 11.31
CA LYS A 198 26.65 3.03 10.68
C LYS A 198 27.50 4.28 10.93
N GLN A 199 28.67 4.13 11.55
CA GLN A 199 29.56 5.24 11.97
C GLN A 199 29.95 6.24 10.86
N ASN A 200 29.91 5.83 9.59
CA ASN A 200 30.30 6.66 8.44
C ASN A 200 29.14 6.93 7.47
N PHE A 201 27.89 6.88 7.95
CA PHE A 201 26.74 7.07 7.10
C PHE A 201 26.68 8.49 6.51
N THR A 202 26.56 8.62 5.20
CA THR A 202 26.33 9.90 4.52
C THR A 202 24.85 10.04 4.15
N LEU A 203 24.30 11.26 4.20
CA LEU A 203 22.90 11.50 3.85
C LEU A 203 22.51 11.01 2.44
N ARG A 204 23.47 10.87 1.52
CA ARG A 204 23.20 10.38 0.15
C ARG A 204 22.97 8.88 0.09
N GLU A 205 23.60 8.12 1.00
CA GLU A 205 23.45 6.66 1.03
C GLU A 205 22.00 6.24 1.31
N ILE A 206 21.15 7.12 1.85
CA ILE A 206 19.73 6.82 2.09
C ILE A 206 19.00 6.47 0.78
N PHE A 207 19.43 7.06 -0.34
CA PHE A 207 18.84 6.86 -1.66
C PHE A 207 19.28 5.54 -2.30
N ASP A 208 20.22 4.82 -1.67
CA ASP A 208 20.70 3.54 -2.16
C ASP A 208 19.93 2.36 -1.55
N TYR A 209 19.01 2.58 -0.59
CA TYR A 209 18.27 1.50 0.09
C TYR A 209 16.81 1.40 -0.39
N ALA A 210 16.39 0.18 -0.70
CA ALA A 210 14.99 -0.11 -1.03
C ALA A 210 14.10 -0.11 0.22
N TYR A 211 14.61 -0.66 1.33
CA TYR A 211 13.83 -0.90 2.55
C TYR A 211 14.32 -0.06 3.74
N TYR A 212 13.36 0.52 4.46
CA TYR A 212 13.57 1.22 5.72
C TYR A 212 13.87 0.25 6.86
N ASP A 213 13.03 -0.77 7.00
CA ASP A 213 13.19 -1.89 7.94
C ASP A 213 13.25 -3.22 7.15
N LEU A 214 12.93 -4.35 7.78
CA LEU A 214 12.94 -5.64 7.11
C LEU A 214 11.82 -5.83 6.07
N TRP A 215 10.77 -5.01 6.08
CA TRP A 215 9.55 -5.22 5.30
C TRP A 215 9.11 -4.00 4.50
N ASN A 216 9.31 -2.80 5.02
CA ASN A 216 8.71 -1.58 4.51
C ASN A 216 9.68 -0.77 3.64
N PRO A 217 9.24 -0.25 2.48
CA PRO A 217 10.10 0.55 1.61
C PRO A 217 10.58 1.87 2.24
N THR A 218 11.66 2.44 1.72
CA THR A 218 12.11 3.78 2.10
C THR A 218 11.23 4.87 1.51
N THR A 219 11.30 6.07 2.10
CA THR A 219 10.63 7.28 1.61
C THR A 219 11.00 7.62 0.17
N PHE A 220 12.22 7.23 -0.26
CA PHE A 220 12.66 7.39 -1.64
C PHE A 220 11.85 6.53 -2.60
N VAL A 221 11.59 5.27 -2.24
CA VAL A 221 10.72 4.38 -3.01
C VAL A 221 9.29 4.91 -3.04
N HIS A 222 8.76 5.36 -1.90
CA HIS A 222 7.44 5.99 -1.81
C HIS A 222 7.29 7.24 -2.70
N TYR A 223 8.29 8.12 -2.74
CA TYR A 223 8.29 9.29 -3.62
C TYR A 223 8.20 8.87 -5.09
N ASN A 224 8.97 7.86 -5.50
CA ASN A 224 8.93 7.36 -6.87
C ASN A 224 7.62 6.66 -7.23
N ILE A 225 6.97 5.97 -6.28
CA ILE A 225 5.60 5.45 -6.45
C ILE A 225 4.64 6.60 -6.75
N ALA A 226 4.70 7.70 -6.00
CA ALA A 226 3.86 8.87 -6.23
C ALA A 226 4.08 9.50 -7.63
N LEU A 227 5.33 9.58 -8.10
CA LEU A 227 5.61 10.05 -9.47
C LEU A 227 5.00 9.14 -10.55
N LYS A 228 5.04 7.82 -10.36
CA LYS A 228 4.41 6.87 -11.29
C LYS A 228 2.89 6.98 -11.28
N LEU A 229 2.28 7.26 -10.12
CA LEU A 229 0.85 7.50 -10.00
C LEU A 229 0.40 8.77 -10.72
N ILE A 230 1.16 9.86 -10.61
CA ILE A 230 0.87 11.09 -11.35
C ILE A 230 0.84 10.81 -12.84
N LYS A 231 1.84 10.09 -13.34
CA LYS A 231 1.89 9.70 -14.76
C LYS A 231 0.65 8.88 -15.17
N LEU A 232 0.23 7.89 -14.35
CA LEU A 232 -1.00 7.14 -14.61
C LEU A 232 -2.22 8.06 -14.68
N ILE A 233 -2.33 9.01 -13.74
CA ILE A 233 -3.45 9.96 -13.66
C ILE A 233 -3.47 10.90 -14.89
N GLU A 234 -2.31 11.33 -15.37
CA GLU A 234 -2.19 12.19 -16.56
C GLU A 234 -2.56 11.46 -17.86
N ASP A 235 -2.38 10.14 -17.91
CA ASP A 235 -2.67 9.30 -19.07
C ASP A 235 -4.17 8.91 -19.22
N ILE A 236 -5.05 9.25 -18.26
CA ILE A 236 -6.48 8.85 -18.18
C ILE A 236 -7.49 9.97 -18.50
#